data_AF-A0A7W0KA16-F1
#
_entry.id   AF-A0A7W0KA16-F1
#
_cell.length_a   1.000
_cell.length_b   1.000
_cell.length_c   1.000
_cell.angle_alpha   90.00
_cell.angle_beta   90.00
_cell.angle_gamma   90.00
#
_symmetry.space_group_name_H-M   'P 1'
#
loop_
_entity.id
_entity.type
_entity.pdbx_description
1 polymer ?
#
loop_
_entity_poly.entity_id
_entity_poly.type
_entity_poly.pdbx_seq_one_letter_code
_entity_poly.pdbx_strand_id
1 'polypeptide(L)'
;MAESKSTNGERGFSLAETLVATALLATALVGTAQMFALSTRYNLSSRTTTHATVLAQEKMEQLRALSWGIDELGLPVSDFTTNLQNDPPGDDGIGLTPSPLMSLASNTVGYVDFLDPHGVNLVNDGVSVPDGTLYIRRWAVEPLPTNPNNTLVLQVFAFRIGARPDAGAESLVNRMPHEARLTSVKTRKAP
;
A
#
# COMPACT_ATOMS: atom_id res chain seq x y z
N MET A 1 24.66 67.96 42.78
CA MET A 1 24.57 67.29 41.47
C MET A 1 24.10 65.87 41.72
N ALA A 2 22.92 65.51 41.20
CA ALA A 2 22.29 64.18 41.05
C ALA A 2 22.24 63.26 42.29
N GLU A 3 21.22 62.45 42.54
CA GLU A 3 20.53 61.56 41.61
C GLU A 3 19.14 61.20 42.16
N SER A 4 18.09 61.46 41.38
CA SER A 4 16.73 61.02 41.69
C SER A 4 16.60 59.56 41.25
N LYS A 5 16.55 58.64 42.22
CA LYS A 5 16.36 57.21 41.98
C LYS A 5 14.89 56.98 41.63
N SER A 6 14.57 56.81 40.35
CA SER A 6 13.22 56.43 39.92
C SER A 6 12.94 55.01 40.40
N THR A 7 12.12 54.86 41.43
CA THR A 7 11.55 53.56 41.80
C THR A 7 10.55 53.18 40.70
N ASN A 8 10.96 52.28 39.83
CA ASN A 8 10.08 51.64 38.87
C ASN A 8 8.98 50.94 39.66
N GLY A 9 7.73 51.39 39.52
CA GLY A 9 6.60 50.75 40.18
C GLY A 9 6.40 49.35 39.60
N GLU A 10 6.71 48.32 40.37
CA GLU A 10 6.37 46.93 40.02
C GLU A 10 4.84 46.78 40.08
N ARG A 11 4.18 46.98 38.93
CA ARG A 11 2.74 46.78 38.80
C ARG A 11 2.50 45.28 38.61
N GLY A 12 1.92 44.63 39.62
CA GLY A 12 1.47 43.23 39.52
C GLY A 12 0.31 43.05 38.52
N PHE A 13 0.03 41.79 38.14
CA PHE A 13 -1.05 41.44 37.22
C PHE A 13 -2.43 41.54 37.87
N SER A 14 -3.43 42.01 37.12
CA SER A 14 -4.82 42.05 37.59
C SER A 14 -5.51 40.68 37.47
N LEU A 15 -6.49 40.39 38.33
CA LEU A 15 -7.27 39.15 38.25
C LEU A 15 -8.00 38.99 36.90
N ALA A 16 -8.53 40.09 36.35
CA ALA A 16 -9.21 40.09 35.07
C ALA A 16 -8.25 39.73 33.91
N GLU A 17 -7.02 40.25 33.95
CA GLU A 17 -5.98 39.94 32.98
C GLU A 17 -5.57 38.46 33.04
N THR A 18 -5.40 37.91 34.24
CA THR A 18 -5.14 36.47 34.42
C THR A 18 -6.29 35.60 33.91
N LEU A 19 -7.54 36.00 34.11
CA LEU A 19 -8.71 35.29 33.58
C LEU A 19 -8.74 35.30 32.05
N VAL A 20 -8.48 36.45 31.43
CA VAL A 20 -8.42 36.56 29.96
C VAL A 20 -7.25 35.75 29.40
N ALA A 21 -6.06 35.86 30.00
CA ALA A 21 -4.88 35.12 29.56
C ALA A 21 -5.07 33.60 29.66
N THR A 22 -5.63 33.11 30.77
CA THR A 22 -5.92 31.67 30.95
C THR A 22 -7.00 31.19 30.00
N ALA A 23 -8.04 31.98 29.70
CA ALA A 23 -9.06 31.64 28.71
C ALA A 23 -8.49 31.55 27.29
N LEU A 24 -7.61 32.47 26.90
CA LEU A 24 -6.91 32.43 25.62
C LEU A 24 -5.98 31.23 25.53
N LEU A 25 -5.20 30.95 26.58
CA LEU A 25 -4.33 29.78 26.67
C LEU A 25 -5.13 28.48 26.55
N ALA A 26 -6.25 28.36 27.26
CA ALA A 26 -7.10 27.18 27.19
C ALA A 26 -7.64 26.95 25.77
N THR A 27 -8.10 28.02 25.12
CA THR A 27 -8.61 27.95 23.74
C THR A 27 -7.51 27.53 22.75
N ALA A 28 -6.31 28.11 22.88
CA ALA A 28 -5.16 27.76 22.06
C ALA A 28 -4.76 26.28 22.24
N LEU A 29 -4.70 25.79 23.48
CA LEU A 29 -4.37 24.39 23.77
C LEU A 29 -5.38 23.41 23.17
N VAL A 30 -6.68 23.70 23.26
CA VAL A 30 -7.73 22.86 22.64
C VAL A 30 -7.55 22.79 21.12
N GLY A 31 -7.28 23.93 20.46
CA GLY A 31 -7.01 23.95 19.02
C GLY A 31 -5.80 23.10 18.63
N THR A 32 -4.70 23.21 19.38
CA THR A 32 -3.49 22.40 19.10
C THR A 32 -3.71 20.90 19.33
N ALA A 33 -4.47 20.51 20.36
CA ALA A 33 -4.78 19.11 20.64
C ALA A 33 -5.58 18.46 19.51
N GLN A 34 -6.53 19.19 18.92
CA GLN A 34 -7.30 18.72 17.77
C GLN A 34 -6.41 18.52 16.54
N MET A 35 -5.53 19.48 16.24
CA MET A 35 -4.60 19.36 15.11
C MET A 35 -3.61 18.20 15.30
N PHE A 36 -3.13 17.97 16.52
CA PHE A 36 -2.28 16.83 16.84
C PHE A 36 -2.99 15.49 16.62
N ALA A 37 -4.25 15.38 17.05
CA ALA A 37 -5.07 14.19 16.82
C ALA A 37 -5.30 13.92 15.33
N LEU A 38 -5.60 14.97 14.54
CA LEU A 38 -5.75 14.87 13.09
C LEU A 38 -4.43 14.44 12.41
N SER A 39 -3.33 15.08 12.77
CA SER A 39 -1.99 14.74 12.24
C SER A 39 -1.62 13.29 12.52
N THR A 40 -1.87 12.80 13.74
CA THR A 40 -1.62 11.40 14.11
C THR A 40 -2.41 10.44 13.23
N ARG A 41 -3.69 10.71 12.98
CA ARG A 41 -4.54 9.90 12.10
C ARG A 41 -4.04 9.90 10.66
N TYR A 42 -3.64 11.05 10.14
CA TYR A 42 -3.06 11.15 8.79
C TYR A 42 -1.73 10.42 8.66
N ASN A 43 -0.85 10.51 9.65
CA ASN A 43 0.42 9.79 9.66
C ASN A 43 0.21 8.26 9.66
N LEU A 44 -0.73 7.76 10.47
CA LEU A 44 -1.07 6.33 10.46
C LEU A 44 -1.63 5.90 9.09
N SER A 45 -2.51 6.71 8.49
CA SER A 45 -3.07 6.42 7.17
C SER A 45 -2.01 6.41 6.06
N SER A 46 -1.11 7.40 6.09
CA SER A 46 0.02 7.54 5.18
C SER A 46 0.97 6.35 5.30
N ARG A 47 1.30 5.92 6.52
CA ARG A 47 2.12 4.73 6.77
C ARG A 47 1.51 3.48 6.13
N THR A 48 0.22 3.22 6.36
CA THR A 48 -0.46 2.06 5.78
C THR A 48 -0.43 2.08 4.25
N THR A 49 -0.67 3.24 3.64
CA THR A 49 -0.63 3.40 2.17
C THR A 49 0.78 3.19 1.62
N THR A 50 1.80 3.66 2.35
CA THR A 50 3.21 3.45 2.01
C THR A 50 3.57 1.97 2.05
N HIS A 51 3.18 1.25 3.11
CA HIS A 51 3.39 -0.20 3.20
C HIS A 51 2.69 -0.95 2.05
N ALA A 52 1.42 -0.63 1.76
CA ALA A 52 0.71 -1.23 0.62
C ALA A 52 1.45 -0.98 -0.70
N THR A 53 2.01 0.22 -0.89
CA THR A 53 2.79 0.56 -2.10
C THR A 53 4.04 -0.30 -2.22
N VAL A 54 4.82 -0.43 -1.14
CA VAL A 54 6.03 -1.27 -1.12
C VAL A 54 5.69 -2.73 -1.43
N LEU A 55 4.64 -3.28 -0.82
CA LEU A 55 4.20 -4.65 -1.06
C LEU A 55 3.73 -4.89 -2.49
N ALA A 56 3.07 -3.89 -3.10
CA ALA A 56 2.69 -3.95 -4.51
C ALA A 56 3.91 -3.89 -5.43
N GLN A 57 4.90 -3.04 -5.11
CA GLN A 57 6.15 -2.93 -5.87
C GLN A 57 6.93 -4.23 -5.82
N GLU A 58 7.07 -4.85 -4.65
CA GLU A 58 7.78 -6.12 -4.47
C GLU A 58 7.18 -7.23 -5.34
N LYS A 59 5.85 -7.44 -5.27
CA LYS A 59 5.19 -8.44 -6.13
C LYS A 59 5.30 -8.07 -7.61
N MET A 60 5.29 -6.77 -7.94
CA MET A 60 5.52 -6.35 -9.32
C MET A 60 6.90 -6.71 -9.81
N GLU A 61 7.94 -6.52 -9.00
CA GLU A 61 9.30 -6.93 -9.35
C GLU A 61 9.42 -8.46 -9.45
N GLN A 62 8.79 -9.23 -8.56
CA GLN A 62 8.72 -10.68 -8.67
C GLN A 62 8.14 -11.14 -10.02
N LEU A 63 7.00 -10.58 -10.44
CA LEU A 63 6.39 -10.88 -11.75
C LEU A 63 7.25 -10.39 -12.92
N ARG A 64 7.93 -9.25 -12.76
CA ARG A 64 8.85 -8.71 -13.77
C ARG A 64 10.15 -9.50 -13.88
N ALA A 65 10.56 -10.25 -12.87
CA ALA A 65 11.71 -11.14 -12.91
C ALA A 65 11.45 -12.44 -13.70
N LEU A 66 10.20 -12.92 -13.76
CA LEU A 66 9.85 -14.16 -14.47
C LEU A 66 10.18 -14.12 -15.97
N SER A 67 10.55 -15.24 -16.57
CA SER A 67 10.96 -15.24 -17.99
C SER A 67 9.78 -14.91 -18.94
N TRP A 68 9.98 -13.92 -19.81
CA TRP A 68 9.05 -13.55 -20.89
C TRP A 68 9.83 -12.91 -22.03
N GLY A 69 10.43 -13.75 -22.86
CA GLY A 69 11.38 -13.30 -23.87
C GLY A 69 11.37 -14.18 -25.10
N ILE A 70 12.45 -14.07 -25.84
CA ILE A 70 12.79 -14.89 -26.99
C ILE A 70 14.19 -15.43 -26.73
N ASP A 71 14.45 -16.70 -27.04
CA ASP A 71 15.79 -17.29 -26.93
C ASP A 71 16.69 -16.94 -28.14
N GLU A 72 17.92 -17.46 -28.13
CA GLU A 72 18.89 -17.27 -29.22
C GLU A 72 18.43 -17.84 -30.56
N LEU A 73 17.48 -18.79 -30.56
CA LEU A 73 16.93 -19.42 -31.76
C LEU A 73 15.68 -18.70 -32.27
N GLY A 74 15.27 -17.60 -31.63
CA GLY A 74 14.07 -16.86 -32.00
C GLY A 74 12.77 -17.47 -31.47
N LEU A 75 12.83 -18.45 -30.56
CA LEU A 75 11.66 -19.11 -29.99
C LEU A 75 11.19 -18.40 -28.71
N PRO A 76 9.87 -18.31 -28.47
CA PRO A 76 9.33 -17.68 -27.27
C PRO A 76 9.67 -18.48 -26.00
N VAL A 77 10.27 -17.80 -25.02
CA VAL A 77 10.51 -18.36 -23.67
C VAL A 77 9.56 -17.72 -22.68
N SER A 78 8.84 -18.54 -21.92
CA SER A 78 7.87 -18.10 -20.91
C SER A 78 7.95 -18.94 -19.66
N ASP A 79 7.86 -18.29 -18.52
CA ASP A 79 7.73 -18.94 -17.22
C ASP A 79 6.25 -19.11 -16.86
N PHE A 80 5.81 -20.36 -16.72
CA PHE A 80 4.46 -20.72 -16.29
C PHE A 80 4.46 -21.66 -15.08
N THR A 81 5.61 -21.81 -14.41
CA THR A 81 5.81 -22.83 -13.37
C THR A 81 6.36 -22.25 -12.07
N THR A 82 6.95 -21.05 -12.08
CA THR A 82 7.49 -20.48 -10.84
C THR A 82 6.38 -20.16 -9.82
N ASN A 83 6.59 -20.63 -8.59
CA ASN A 83 5.77 -20.35 -7.42
C ASN A 83 6.32 -19.14 -6.66
N LEU A 84 5.66 -17.99 -6.85
CA LEU A 84 5.99 -16.73 -6.20
C LEU A 84 5.34 -16.56 -4.82
N GLN A 85 4.66 -17.58 -4.28
CA GLN A 85 4.11 -17.53 -2.92
C GLN A 85 5.16 -17.97 -1.88
N ASN A 86 6.15 -18.76 -2.29
CA ASN A 86 7.24 -19.24 -1.46
C ASN A 86 8.44 -18.28 -1.50
N ASP A 87 9.17 -18.19 -0.39
CA ASP A 87 10.48 -17.54 -0.33
C ASP A 87 11.51 -18.55 0.24
N PRO A 88 12.45 -19.06 -0.59
CA PRO A 88 12.66 -18.73 -2.00
C PRO A 88 11.56 -19.29 -2.94
N PRO A 89 11.42 -18.76 -4.16
CA PRO A 89 10.48 -19.28 -5.15
C PRO A 89 10.75 -20.75 -5.51
N GLY A 90 9.67 -21.51 -5.72
CA GLY A 90 9.72 -22.92 -6.16
C GLY A 90 9.24 -23.11 -7.61
N ASP A 91 9.23 -24.34 -8.11
CA ASP A 91 8.84 -24.68 -9.50
C ASP A 91 7.42 -25.29 -9.62
N ASP A 92 6.61 -25.20 -8.56
CA ASP A 92 5.30 -25.83 -8.41
C ASP A 92 4.12 -24.82 -8.51
N GLY A 93 4.36 -23.66 -9.11
CA GLY A 93 3.42 -22.55 -9.18
C GLY A 93 2.80 -22.35 -10.56
N ILE A 94 2.43 -21.10 -10.84
CA ILE A 94 1.70 -20.73 -12.05
C ILE A 94 2.43 -19.70 -12.92
N GLY A 95 3.59 -19.18 -12.47
CA GLY A 95 4.38 -18.18 -13.20
C GLY A 95 3.54 -17.03 -13.75
N LEU A 96 3.65 -16.78 -15.06
CA LEU A 96 2.92 -15.77 -15.82
C LEU A 96 1.68 -16.32 -16.53
N THR A 97 1.06 -17.38 -16.00
CA THR A 97 -0.18 -17.91 -16.56
C THR A 97 -1.26 -16.83 -16.55
N PRO A 98 -2.10 -16.70 -17.60
CA PRO A 98 -3.18 -15.73 -17.62
C PRO A 98 -4.13 -15.91 -16.44
N SER A 99 -4.43 -14.81 -15.75
CA SER A 99 -5.32 -14.83 -14.59
C SER A 99 -6.77 -15.04 -14.98
N PRO A 100 -7.56 -15.78 -14.16
CA PRO A 100 -9.01 -15.76 -14.27
C PRO A 100 -9.57 -14.33 -14.21
N LEU A 101 -10.78 -14.15 -14.74
CA LEU A 101 -11.50 -12.90 -14.53
C LEU A 101 -11.68 -12.64 -13.03
N MET A 102 -11.65 -11.38 -12.62
CA MET A 102 -11.83 -10.94 -11.23
C MET A 102 -10.67 -11.22 -10.27
N SER A 103 -9.51 -11.73 -10.71
CA SER A 103 -8.39 -12.00 -9.77
C SER A 103 -7.90 -10.79 -8.98
N LEU A 104 -8.07 -9.57 -9.49
CA LEU A 104 -7.83 -8.35 -8.72
C LEU A 104 -8.93 -8.04 -7.68
N ALA A 105 -10.17 -8.45 -7.93
CA ALA A 105 -11.34 -8.09 -7.15
C ALA A 105 -11.70 -9.12 -6.07
N SER A 106 -11.27 -10.38 -6.21
CA SER A 106 -11.56 -11.47 -5.27
C SER A 106 -10.36 -12.39 -5.08
N ASN A 107 -10.27 -13.02 -3.91
CA ASN A 107 -9.25 -14.04 -3.65
C ASN A 107 -9.34 -15.13 -4.71
N THR A 108 -8.22 -15.37 -5.39
CA THR A 108 -8.11 -16.37 -6.45
C THR A 108 -6.83 -17.14 -6.22
N VAL A 109 -6.94 -18.46 -6.13
CA VAL A 109 -5.82 -19.36 -5.89
C VAL A 109 -4.70 -19.10 -6.90
N GLY A 110 -3.47 -18.93 -6.40
CA GLY A 110 -2.29 -18.62 -7.20
C GLY A 110 -2.19 -17.15 -7.66
N TYR A 111 -3.17 -16.29 -7.36
CA TYR A 111 -3.18 -14.87 -7.71
C TYR A 111 -3.39 -13.94 -6.50
N VAL A 112 -3.22 -14.48 -5.29
CA VAL A 112 -3.35 -13.75 -4.03
C VAL A 112 -2.27 -14.19 -3.05
N ASP A 113 -1.79 -13.24 -2.26
CA ASP A 113 -0.97 -13.47 -1.07
C ASP A 113 -1.61 -12.78 0.13
N PHE A 114 -1.45 -13.40 1.30
CA PHE A 114 -1.91 -12.88 2.58
C PHE A 114 -0.69 -12.62 3.45
N LEU A 115 -0.45 -11.36 3.80
CA LEU A 115 0.77 -10.94 4.47
C LEU A 115 0.50 -10.51 5.89
N ASP A 116 1.41 -10.88 6.78
CA ASP A 116 1.43 -10.45 8.17
C ASP A 116 1.80 -8.94 8.30
N PRO A 117 1.84 -8.37 9.52
CA PRO A 117 2.24 -6.99 9.74
C PRO A 117 3.67 -6.62 9.28
N HIS A 118 4.54 -7.61 9.11
CA HIS A 118 5.92 -7.45 8.67
C HIS A 118 6.08 -7.60 7.16
N GLY A 119 5.02 -7.97 6.43
CA GLY A 119 5.05 -8.22 4.99
C GLY A 119 5.48 -9.64 4.61
N VAL A 120 5.49 -10.57 5.57
CA VAL A 120 5.80 -11.98 5.31
C VAL A 120 4.55 -12.69 4.81
N ASN A 121 4.66 -13.44 3.71
CA ASN A 121 3.55 -14.22 3.18
C ASN A 121 3.20 -15.37 4.14
N LEU A 122 1.93 -15.49 4.48
CA LEU A 122 1.41 -16.55 5.34
C LEU A 122 1.08 -17.78 4.50
N VAL A 123 1.28 -18.97 5.06
CA VAL A 123 0.82 -20.22 4.44
C VAL A 123 -0.70 -20.18 4.32
N ASN A 124 -1.22 -20.41 3.11
CA ASN A 124 -2.63 -20.22 2.80
C ASN A 124 -3.11 -21.13 1.66
N ASP A 125 -4.43 -21.24 1.52
CA ASP A 125 -5.12 -21.99 0.46
C ASP A 125 -5.55 -21.12 -0.73
N GLY A 126 -5.24 -19.82 -0.72
CA GLY A 126 -5.63 -18.86 -1.74
C GLY A 126 -7.11 -18.46 -1.75
N VAL A 127 -7.91 -18.93 -0.78
CA VAL A 127 -9.36 -18.71 -0.72
C VAL A 127 -9.74 -18.01 0.57
N SER A 128 -9.40 -18.63 1.71
CA SER A 128 -9.70 -18.12 3.04
C SER A 128 -8.59 -17.16 3.49
N VAL A 129 -8.97 -16.11 4.21
CA VAL A 129 -8.01 -15.16 4.78
C VAL A 129 -7.46 -15.78 6.08
N PRO A 130 -6.16 -16.11 6.17
CA PRO A 130 -5.59 -16.68 7.39
C PRO A 130 -5.59 -15.69 8.55
N ASP A 131 -5.64 -16.20 9.77
CA ASP A 131 -5.44 -15.40 10.97
C ASP A 131 -4.06 -14.74 10.96
N GLY A 132 -3.98 -13.49 11.44
CA GLY A 132 -2.75 -12.69 11.42
C GLY A 132 -2.51 -11.90 10.14
N THR A 133 -3.34 -12.08 9.10
CA THR A 133 -3.28 -11.27 7.88
C THR A 133 -3.53 -9.79 8.19
N LEU A 134 -2.60 -8.91 7.79
CA LEU A 134 -2.78 -7.46 7.82
C LEU A 134 -2.93 -6.86 6.43
N TYR A 135 -2.21 -7.41 5.44
CA TYR A 135 -2.28 -6.96 4.05
C TYR A 135 -2.65 -8.11 3.13
N ILE A 136 -3.38 -7.79 2.08
CA ILE A 136 -3.68 -8.70 0.97
C ILE A 136 -3.12 -8.07 -0.28
N ARG A 137 -2.39 -8.84 -1.09
CA ARG A 137 -2.03 -8.43 -2.45
C ARG A 137 -2.59 -9.43 -3.46
N ARG A 138 -3.29 -8.91 -4.45
CA ARG A 138 -3.89 -9.64 -5.55
C ARG A 138 -3.24 -9.18 -6.84
N TRP A 139 -3.14 -10.07 -7.83
CA TRP A 139 -2.60 -9.70 -9.14
C TRP A 139 -3.39 -10.30 -10.28
N ALA A 140 -3.22 -9.68 -11.45
CA ALA A 140 -3.72 -10.19 -12.71
C ALA A 140 -2.59 -10.18 -13.75
N VAL A 141 -2.61 -11.21 -14.59
CA VAL A 141 -1.75 -11.37 -15.75
C VAL A 141 -2.67 -11.49 -16.95
N GLU A 142 -2.73 -10.46 -17.77
CA GLU A 142 -3.67 -10.37 -18.87
C GLU A 142 -2.91 -10.23 -20.19
N PRO A 143 -3.05 -11.19 -21.13
CA PRO A 143 -2.56 -11.01 -22.48
C PRO A 143 -3.19 -9.76 -23.13
N LEU A 144 -2.38 -8.90 -23.75
CA LEU A 144 -2.89 -7.74 -24.46
C LEU A 144 -3.73 -8.22 -25.66
N PRO A 145 -5.02 -7.87 -25.78
CA PRO A 145 -5.89 -8.44 -26.82
C PRO A 145 -5.38 -8.25 -28.26
N THR A 146 -4.68 -7.16 -28.52
CA THR A 146 -4.10 -6.85 -29.84
C THR A 146 -2.77 -7.57 -30.10
N ASN A 147 -2.11 -8.11 -29.06
CA ASN A 147 -0.86 -8.86 -29.18
C ASN A 147 -0.67 -9.88 -28.04
N PRO A 148 -1.58 -10.88 -27.93
CA PRO A 148 -1.69 -11.70 -26.73
C PRO A 148 -0.50 -12.64 -26.52
N ASN A 149 0.18 -13.04 -27.59
CA ASN A 149 1.31 -13.96 -27.51
C ASN A 149 2.62 -13.29 -27.08
N ASN A 150 2.72 -11.96 -27.18
CA ASN A 150 3.97 -11.24 -26.95
C ASN A 150 3.88 -10.20 -25.83
N THR A 151 2.68 -9.70 -25.51
CA THR A 151 2.52 -8.60 -24.56
C THR A 151 1.57 -9.01 -23.44
N LEU A 152 2.03 -8.85 -22.20
CA LEU A 152 1.24 -9.03 -20.99
C LEU A 152 1.03 -7.68 -20.30
N VAL A 153 -0.17 -7.46 -19.80
CA VAL A 153 -0.49 -6.43 -18.82
C VAL A 153 -0.46 -7.10 -17.46
N LEU A 154 0.44 -6.64 -16.60
CA LEU A 154 0.58 -7.09 -15.23
C LEU A 154 -0.02 -6.05 -14.31
N GLN A 155 -0.88 -6.47 -13.40
CA GLN A 155 -1.52 -5.58 -12.45
C GLN A 155 -1.35 -6.14 -11.05
N VAL A 156 -0.94 -5.32 -10.10
CA VAL A 156 -0.82 -5.70 -8.69
C VAL A 156 -1.63 -4.72 -7.86
N PHE A 157 -2.45 -5.25 -6.97
CA PHE A 157 -3.30 -4.50 -6.08
C PHE A 157 -3.07 -4.97 -4.64
N ALA A 158 -2.50 -4.12 -3.81
CA ALA A 158 -2.22 -4.40 -2.40
C ALA A 158 -3.05 -3.47 -1.51
N PHE A 159 -3.62 -4.00 -0.44
CA PHE A 159 -4.47 -3.25 0.47
C PHE A 159 -4.45 -3.84 1.87
N ARG A 160 -4.70 -3.00 2.88
CA ARG A 160 -4.89 -3.47 4.26
C ARG A 160 -6.22 -4.20 4.40
N ILE A 161 -6.27 -5.27 5.20
CA ILE A 161 -7.54 -5.95 5.52
C ILE A 161 -8.56 -4.96 6.10
N GLY A 162 -9.81 -5.07 5.66
CA GLY A 162 -10.90 -4.15 6.03
C GLY A 162 -10.87 -2.80 5.32
N ALA A 163 -9.84 -2.48 4.52
CA ALA A 163 -9.86 -1.29 3.65
C ALA A 163 -10.86 -1.42 2.50
N ARG A 164 -11.17 -2.66 2.10
CA ARG A 164 -12.09 -2.95 1.01
C ARG A 164 -13.01 -4.14 1.36
N PRO A 165 -14.34 -4.01 1.23
CA PRO A 165 -15.26 -5.14 1.24
C PRO A 165 -15.15 -5.92 -0.08
N ASP A 166 -15.31 -7.25 -0.05
CA ASP A 166 -15.33 -8.11 -1.25
C ASP A 166 -16.59 -7.85 -2.11
N ALA A 167 -16.68 -6.68 -2.73
CA ALA A 167 -17.86 -6.18 -3.44
C ALA A 167 -17.75 -6.33 -4.97
N GLY A 168 -16.99 -7.29 -5.48
CA GLY A 168 -16.82 -7.52 -6.92
C GLY A 168 -16.04 -6.41 -7.65
N ALA A 169 -16.15 -6.38 -8.99
CA ALA A 169 -15.31 -5.57 -9.88
C ALA A 169 -15.49 -4.07 -9.69
N GLU A 170 -16.70 -3.62 -9.33
CA GLU A 170 -16.99 -2.19 -9.13
C GLU A 170 -16.14 -1.59 -8.02
N SER A 171 -15.71 -2.41 -7.05
CA SER A 171 -14.81 -1.95 -5.99
C SER A 171 -13.46 -1.46 -6.54
N LEU A 172 -12.99 -1.96 -7.69
CA LEU A 172 -11.67 -1.62 -8.28
C LEU A 172 -11.62 -0.26 -8.99
N VAL A 173 -12.76 0.40 -9.18
CA VAL A 173 -12.84 1.66 -9.94
C VAL A 173 -12.43 2.87 -9.09
N ASN A 174 -12.84 2.89 -7.82
CA ASN A 174 -12.53 3.99 -6.92
C ASN A 174 -11.27 3.71 -6.10
N ARG A 175 -10.33 4.65 -6.11
CA ARG A 175 -9.20 4.62 -5.18
C ARG A 175 -9.70 4.88 -3.76
N MET A 176 -9.35 3.99 -2.85
CA MET A 176 -9.58 4.14 -1.42
C MET A 176 -8.26 4.49 -0.70
N PRO A 177 -8.31 5.00 0.54
CA PRO A 177 -7.13 5.05 1.40
C PRO A 177 -6.63 3.64 1.74
N HIS A 178 -5.35 3.50 2.11
CA HIS A 178 -4.76 2.24 2.59
C HIS A 178 -4.59 1.13 1.53
N GLU A 179 -4.60 1.49 0.26
CA GLU A 179 -4.37 0.59 -0.87
C GLU A 179 -3.39 1.20 -1.88
N ALA A 180 -2.81 0.33 -2.71
CA ALA A 180 -1.94 0.69 -3.81
C ALA A 180 -2.21 -0.23 -4.99
N ARG A 181 -2.31 0.35 -6.20
CA ARG A 181 -2.43 -0.39 -7.46
C ARG A 181 -1.33 0.03 -8.42
N LEU A 182 -0.61 -0.96 -8.93
CA LEU A 182 0.43 -0.79 -9.94
C LEU A 182 0.04 -1.55 -11.19
N THR A 183 0.35 -0.97 -12.34
CA THR A 183 0.16 -1.58 -13.64
C THR A 183 1.47 -1.48 -14.41
N SER A 184 1.92 -2.59 -14.98
CA SER A 184 3.10 -2.66 -15.82
C SER A 184 2.76 -3.42 -17.10
N VAL A 185 3.45 -3.10 -18.18
CA VAL A 185 3.40 -3.87 -19.42
C VAL A 185 4.71 -4.64 -19.58
N LYS A 186 4.62 -5.90 -19.96
CA LYS A 186 5.77 -6.77 -20.23
C LYS A 186 5.65 -7.32 -21.63
N THR A 187 6.59 -6.95 -22.50
CA THR A 187 6.61 -7.37 -23.90
C THR A 187 7.82 -8.29 -24.11
N ARG A 188 7.66 -9.35 -24.91
CA ARG A 188 8.78 -10.19 -25.31
C ARG A 188 9.83 -9.31 -25.98
N LYS A 189 11.06 -9.43 -25.51
CA LYS A 189 12.21 -8.80 -26.13
C LYS A 189 13.10 -9.90 -26.71
N ALA A 190 13.63 -9.65 -27.91
CA ALA A 190 14.78 -10.39 -28.40
C ALA A 190 15.98 -10.14 -27.47
N PRO A 191 16.90 -11.10 -27.33
CA PRO A 191 18.12 -10.94 -26.55
C PRO A 191 18.93 -9.72 -26.99
#